data_AF-A0A967IJP6-F1
#
_entry.id   AF-A0A967IJP6-F1
#
_cell.length_a   1.000
_cell.length_b   1.000
_cell.length_c   1.000
_cell.angle_alpha   90.00
_cell.angle_beta   90.00
_cell.angle_gamma   90.00
#
_symmetry.space_group_name_H-M   'P 1'
#
loop_
_entity.id
_entity.type
_entity.pdbx_description
1 polymer ?
#
loop_
_entity_poly.entity_id
_entity_poly.type
_entity_poly.pdbx_seq_one_letter_code
_entity_poly.pdbx_strand_id
1 'polypeptide(L)'
;TLLQSGEIGMLAAAGIEQVTVYPTPQIAFLVTGDELLELGEVPENGKIINSNLYLIRARLQEESYPVIELGTVGDQPDLLAARLTEGFTADLV
;
A
#
# COMPACT_ATOMS: atom_id res chain seq x y z
N THR A 1 -3.48 -21.20 -6.55
CA THR A 1 -2.69 -21.79 -5.46
C THR A 1 -1.53 -20.87 -5.14
N LEU A 2 -1.25 -20.64 -3.86
CA LEU A 2 -0.02 -19.94 -3.45
C LEU A 2 1.14 -20.94 -3.52
N LEU A 3 2.23 -20.56 -4.16
CA LEU A 3 3.43 -21.42 -4.25
C LEU A 3 4.26 -21.21 -2.99
N GLN A 4 4.17 -22.15 -2.05
CA GLN A 4 5.03 -22.20 -0.87
C GLN A 4 6.19 -23.16 -1.12
N SER A 5 7.06 -23.34 -0.12
CA SER A 5 8.27 -24.17 -0.26
C SER A 5 7.97 -25.59 -0.75
N GLY A 6 6.84 -26.18 -0.35
CA GLY A 6 6.39 -27.51 -0.77
C GLY A 6 6.06 -27.58 -2.26
N GLU A 7 5.23 -26.67 -2.77
CA GLU A 7 4.87 -26.61 -4.19
C GLU A 7 6.10 -26.36 -5.06
N ILE A 8 6.99 -25.46 -4.64
CA ILE A 8 8.24 -25.18 -5.35
C ILE A 8 9.12 -26.44 -5.43
N GLY A 9 9.24 -27.20 -4.34
CA GLY A 9 9.99 -28.47 -4.33
C GLY A 9 9.40 -29.53 -5.26
N MET A 10 8.06 -29.64 -5.31
CA MET A 10 7.38 -30.57 -6.22
C MET A 10 7.58 -30.18 -7.69
N LEU A 11 7.45 -28.90 -8.02
CA LEU A 11 7.70 -28.40 -9.37
C LEU A 11 9.13 -28.70 -9.83
N ALA A 12 10.12 -28.47 -8.96
CA ALA A 12 11.51 -28.78 -9.24
C ALA A 12 11.75 -30.29 -9.43
N ALA A 13 11.18 -31.13 -8.56
CA ALA A 13 11.28 -32.58 -8.69
C ALA A 13 10.64 -33.13 -9.98
N ALA A 14 9.61 -32.44 -10.48
CA ALA A 14 8.97 -32.74 -11.76
C ALA A 14 9.75 -32.20 -12.97
N GLY A 15 10.87 -31.49 -12.77
CA GLY A 15 11.68 -30.89 -13.84
C GLY A 15 11.06 -29.64 -14.47
N ILE A 16 10.14 -28.98 -13.78
CA ILE A 16 9.47 -27.76 -14.26
C ILE A 16 10.32 -26.55 -13.87
N GLU A 17 10.91 -25.88 -14.85
CA GLU A 17 11.78 -24.73 -14.64
C GLU A 17 11.02 -23.42 -14.39
N GLN A 18 9.88 -23.24 -15.07
CA GLN A 18 9.10 -22.01 -15.03
C GLN A 18 7.61 -22.31 -14.96
N VAL A 19 6.87 -21.46 -14.25
CA VAL A 19 5.42 -21.54 -14.14
C VAL A 19 4.84 -20.15 -14.34
N THR A 20 3.67 -20.09 -14.96
CA THR A 20 2.91 -18.84 -15.07
C THR A 20 2.24 -18.55 -13.72
N VAL A 21 2.47 -17.35 -13.21
CA VAL A 21 1.85 -16.84 -11.98
C VAL A 21 1.08 -15.56 -12.30
N TYR A 22 0.17 -15.19 -11.40
CA TYR A 22 -0.46 -13.88 -11.45
C TYR A 22 0.57 -12.80 -11.08
N PRO A 23 0.52 -11.62 -11.72
CA PRO A 23 1.36 -10.49 -11.31
C PRO A 23 0.97 -10.05 -9.88
N THR A 24 1.96 -9.55 -9.14
CA THR A 24 1.69 -8.90 -7.85
C THR A 24 0.93 -7.60 -8.10
N PRO A 25 -0.26 -7.39 -7.50
CA PRO A 25 -1.05 -6.17 -7.71
C PRO A 25 -0.32 -4.96 -7.13
N GLN A 26 -0.35 -3.85 -7.85
CA GLN A 26 0.10 -2.56 -7.36
C GLN A 26 -1.02 -1.93 -6.53
N ILE A 27 -0.67 -1.41 -5.35
CA ILE A 27 -1.63 -0.83 -4.41
C ILE A 27 -1.29 0.64 -4.22
N ALA A 28 -2.27 1.53 -4.43
CA ALA A 28 -2.17 2.92 -4.03
C ALA A 28 -2.88 3.12 -2.68
N PHE A 29 -2.40 4.06 -1.86
CA PHE A 29 -3.12 4.44 -0.64
C PHE A 29 -2.87 5.90 -0.25
N LEU A 30 -3.84 6.47 0.47
CA LEU A 30 -3.77 7.79 1.09
C LEU A 30 -4.33 7.73 2.50
N VAL A 31 -4.01 8.73 3.31
CA VAL A 31 -4.68 8.96 4.59
C VAL A 31 -5.38 10.30 4.53
N THR A 32 -6.62 10.36 5.00
CA THR A 32 -7.38 11.60 5.11
C THR A 32 -7.54 12.01 6.56
N GLY A 33 -7.58 13.31 6.82
CA GLY A 33 -7.88 13.86 8.13
C GLY A 33 -7.23 15.23 8.31
N ASP A 34 -8.05 16.22 8.60
CA ASP A 34 -7.56 17.57 8.91
C ASP A 34 -6.82 17.60 10.24
N GLU A 35 -6.99 16.61 11.12
CA GLU A 35 -6.33 16.50 12.41
C GLU A 35 -4.88 16.01 12.32
N LEU A 36 -4.42 15.58 11.15
CA LEU A 36 -3.16 14.86 11.00
C LEU A 36 -1.93 15.79 10.96
N LEU A 37 -0.87 15.37 11.64
CA LEU A 37 0.48 15.93 11.63
C LEU A 37 1.48 14.90 11.13
N GLU A 38 2.50 15.36 10.44
CA GLU A 38 3.66 14.56 10.04
C GLU A 38 4.66 14.38 11.19
N LEU A 39 5.52 13.36 11.07
CA LEU A 39 6.56 13.12 12.07
C LEU A 39 7.55 14.30 12.13
N GLY A 40 7.73 14.84 13.33
CA GLY A 40 8.63 15.96 13.60
C GLY A 40 7.93 17.32 13.57
N GLU A 41 6.65 17.39 13.23
CA GLU A 41 5.87 18.61 13.38
C GLU A 41 5.59 18.93 14.85
N VAL A 42 5.36 20.21 15.13
CA VAL A 42 5.09 20.69 16.48
C VAL A 42 3.68 20.26 16.89
N PRO A 43 3.49 19.66 18.09
CA PRO A 43 2.16 19.32 18.55
C PRO A 43 1.24 20.55 18.65
N GLU A 44 0.08 20.45 18.01
CA GLU A 44 -0.96 21.46 18.03
C GLU A 44 -2.22 20.92 18.72
N ASN A 45 -3.00 21.82 19.32
CA ASN A 45 -4.20 21.41 20.05
C ASN A 45 -5.23 20.78 19.11
N GLY A 46 -5.67 19.55 19.43
CA GLY A 46 -6.62 18.80 18.62
C GLY A 46 -6.01 18.11 17.39
N LYS A 47 -4.70 18.19 17.19
CA LYS A 47 -3.99 17.46 16.13
C LYS A 47 -3.31 16.19 16.66
N ILE A 48 -3.11 15.20 15.80
CA ILE A 48 -2.49 13.91 16.11
C ILE A 48 -1.48 13.52 15.03
N ILE A 49 -0.46 12.74 15.40
CA ILE A 49 0.52 12.22 14.44
C ILE A 49 -0.13 11.18 13.52
N ASN A 50 0.14 11.27 12.22
CA ASN A 50 -0.35 10.33 11.21
C ASN A 50 0.33 8.96 11.34
N SER A 51 -0.15 8.12 12.25
CA SER A 51 0.38 6.75 12.43
C SER A 51 -0.10 5.76 11.36
N ASN A 52 -1.27 6.01 10.76
CA ASN A 52 -1.88 5.13 9.76
C ASN A 52 -1.04 5.07 8.48
N LEU A 53 -0.44 6.19 8.07
CA LEU A 53 0.45 6.24 6.91
C LEU A 53 1.59 5.23 7.05
N TYR A 54 2.25 5.22 8.21
CA TYR A 54 3.37 4.33 8.48
C TYR A 54 2.90 2.88 8.68
N LEU A 55 1.75 2.67 9.34
CA LEU A 55 1.18 1.34 9.53
C LEU A 55 0.87 0.65 8.19
N ILE A 56 0.14 1.34 7.30
CA ILE A 56 -0.27 0.79 6.01
C ILE A 56 0.95 0.54 5.13
N ARG A 57 1.87 1.52 5.04
CA ARG A 57 3.13 1.36 4.30
C ARG A 57 3.90 0.12 4.76
N ALA A 58 4.10 -0.03 6.07
CA ALA A 58 4.85 -1.16 6.63
C ALA A 58 4.18 -2.50 6.32
N ARG A 59 2.85 -2.59 6.44
CA ARG A 59 2.10 -3.82 6.16
C ARG A 59 2.18 -4.24 4.69
N LEU A 60 2.06 -3.28 3.77
CA LEU A 60 2.20 -3.58 2.34
C LEU A 60 3.62 -4.02 1.99
N GLN A 61 4.64 -3.46 2.66
CA GLN A 61 6.04 -3.85 2.49
C GLN A 61 6.34 -5.25 3.05
N GLU A 62 5.76 -5.64 4.19
CA GLU A 62 5.91 -7.00 4.76
C GLU A 62 5.46 -8.08 3.75
N GLU A 63 4.40 -7.80 3.00
CA GLU A 63 3.84 -8.67 1.97
C GLU A 63 4.47 -8.44 0.57
N SER A 64 5.47 -7.56 0.47
CA SER A 64 6.19 -7.23 -0.76
C SER A 64 5.30 -6.71 -1.91
N TYR A 65 4.19 -6.05 -1.58
CA TYR A 65 3.38 -5.38 -2.60
C TYR A 65 4.09 -4.13 -3.13
N PRO A 66 4.06 -3.86 -4.44
CA PRO A 66 4.39 -2.56 -5.00
C PRO A 66 3.39 -1.50 -4.52
N VAL A 67 3.89 -0.38 -3.97
CA VAL A 67 3.05 0.63 -3.34
C VAL A 67 3.20 2.00 -4.01
N ILE A 68 2.08 2.66 -4.27
CA ILE A 68 1.99 4.09 -4.62
C ILE A 68 1.44 4.84 -3.41
N GLU A 69 2.27 5.64 -2.77
CA GLU A 69 1.83 6.47 -1.67
C GLU A 69 1.39 7.84 -2.18
N LEU A 70 0.09 8.13 -2.01
CA LEU A 70 -0.53 9.38 -2.44
C LEU A 70 -0.47 10.47 -1.35
N GLY A 71 -0.01 10.10 -0.15
CA GLY A 71 0.23 10.99 0.98
C GLY A 71 -0.99 11.26 1.87
N THR A 72 -0.90 12.35 2.63
CA THR A 72 -1.95 12.84 3.53
C THR A 72 -2.79 13.91 2.83
N VAL A 73 -4.12 13.80 2.88
CA VAL A 73 -5.06 14.72 2.24
C VAL A 73 -6.05 15.27 3.28
N GLY A 74 -6.39 16.55 3.20
CA GLY A 74 -7.44 17.10 4.08
C GLY A 74 -8.84 16.66 3.67
N ASP A 75 -9.83 16.91 4.52
CA ASP A 75 -11.23 16.46 4.34
C ASP A 75 -12.03 17.28 3.30
N GLN A 76 -11.33 17.83 2.30
CA GLN A 76 -11.92 18.58 1.20
C GLN A 76 -12.28 17.61 0.05
N PRO A 77 -13.57 17.45 -0.30
CA PRO A 77 -13.99 16.46 -1.30
C PRO A 77 -13.29 16.59 -2.65
N ASP A 78 -13.03 17.81 -3.11
CA ASP A 78 -12.37 18.05 -4.40
C ASP A 78 -10.89 17.62 -4.39
N LEU A 79 -10.18 17.88 -3.29
CA LEU A 79 -8.78 17.46 -3.14
C LEU A 79 -8.68 15.94 -3.01
N LEU A 80 -9.59 15.33 -2.23
CA LEU A 80 -9.66 13.89 -2.07
C LEU A 80 -9.95 13.21 -3.41
N ALA A 81 -10.92 13.71 -4.18
CA ALA A 81 -11.24 13.18 -5.51
C ALA A 81 -10.07 13.27 -6.48
N ALA A 82 -9.35 14.40 -6.49
CA ALA A 82 -8.17 14.58 -7.32
C ALA A 82 -7.08 13.56 -6.98
N ARG A 83 -6.80 13.36 -5.68
CA ARG A 83 -5.79 12.40 -5.20
C ARG A 83 -6.18 10.96 -5.44
N LEU A 84 -7.44 10.59 -5.23
CA LEU A 84 -7.93 9.26 -5.59
C LEU A 84 -7.78 8.97 -7.08
N THR A 85 -7.98 9.97 -7.93
CA THR A 85 -7.83 9.82 -9.38
C THR A 85 -6.39 9.52 -9.78
N GLU A 86 -5.39 10.11 -9.10
CA GLU A 86 -3.97 9.74 -9.28
C GLU A 86 -3.72 8.25 -8.93
N GLY A 87 -4.43 7.76 -7.91
CA GLY A 87 -4.37 6.37 -7.44
C GLY A 87 -4.95 5.34 -8.40
N PHE A 88 -5.89 5.71 -9.28
CA PHE A 88 -6.55 4.77 -10.21
C PHE A 88 -5.63 4.18 -11.29
N THR A 89 -4.35 4.54 -11.28
CA THR A 89 -3.32 3.84 -12.05
C THR A 89 -2.91 2.50 -11.43
N ALA A 90 -3.20 2.30 -10.14
CA ALA A 90 -2.98 1.05 -9.40
C ALA A 90 -4.15 0.06 -9.58
N ASP A 91 -3.92 -1.21 -9.21
CA ASP A 91 -4.94 -2.26 -9.25
C ASP A 91 -5.94 -2.15 -8.09
N LEU A 92 -5.54 -1.47 -7.01
CA LEU A 92 -6.33 -1.21 -5.81
C LEU A 92 -5.98 0.17 -5.25
N VAL A 93 -7.00 0.90 -4.78
CA VAL A 93 -6.90 2.16 -4.02
C VAL A 93 -7.70 2.03 -2.73
#